data_AF-A0A2N3YHC7-F1
#
_entry.id   AF-A0A2N3YHC7-F1
#
_cell.length_a   1.000
_cell.length_b   1.000
_cell.length_c   1.000
_cell.angle_alpha   90.00
_cell.angle_beta   90.00
_cell.angle_gamma   90.00
#
_symmetry.space_group_name_H-M   'P 1'
#
loop_
_entity.id
_entity.type
_entity.pdbx_description
1 polymer ?
#
loop_
_entity_poly.entity_id
_entity_poly.type
_entity_poly.pdbx_seq_one_letter_code
_entity_poly.pdbx_strand_id
1 'polypeptide(L)'
;MAAAPGVRVGRPESRSLDGPNCSGRSPPSARATGQTAFVDWYLDRPEEIAAVRHELVAYLTRHAVSGSDAGIADAELISSEAMGNALRHTAGPTWVSLSWGGEHPVLSVYDLGEGFDPDLLVAASEPDPGHAGLDDEDEFRESGRGLLIMRTLSPEARASVRAGGGMLFQTPLPVRRQPTVSHDPPRRRTGVLPSPDEAEPGGGFGKEAFLRAIVVQLAQAVEGQQGPQAAEAAVAQVGMDVGGQMEAEFRAATDTVGRMTPEQMGTCYVRLKHAIDGRFSVVEAGPDRIVLENRACPFGEAVLRAPALCRMTSSVFGGIAARNSPAGASVVLEERIALGDPGCRVTVHLGPPPPESVPFAHRYGGSEA
;
A
#
# COMPACT_ATOMS: atom_id res chain seq x y z
N MET A 1 6.03 30.14 13.94
CA MET A 1 5.99 28.77 13.39
C MET A 1 4.53 28.36 13.24
N ALA A 2 3.96 28.58 12.06
CA ALA A 2 2.60 28.14 11.74
C ALA A 2 2.71 26.80 10.99
N ALA A 3 1.97 25.80 11.45
CA ALA A 3 1.91 24.49 10.82
C ALA A 3 1.23 24.59 9.44
N ALA A 4 1.79 23.90 8.44
CA ALA A 4 1.20 23.79 7.12
C ALA A 4 -0.15 23.02 7.18
N PRO A 5 -1.21 23.47 6.47
CA PRO A 5 -2.45 22.71 6.37
C PRO A 5 -2.22 21.52 5.44
N GLY A 6 -2.43 20.31 5.96
CA GLY A 6 -2.33 19.05 5.21
C GLY A 6 -3.68 18.65 4.61
N VAL A 7 -3.62 17.95 3.48
CA VAL A 7 -4.73 17.26 2.81
C VAL A 7 -5.51 16.42 3.83
N ARG A 8 -6.81 16.67 3.99
CA ARG A 8 -7.68 15.86 4.86
C ARG A 8 -8.39 14.80 4.03
N VAL A 9 -7.93 13.56 4.14
CA VAL A 9 -8.61 12.39 3.56
C VAL A 9 -9.79 12.02 4.45
N GLY A 10 -11.01 12.12 3.93
CA GLY A 10 -12.21 11.57 4.57
C GLY A 10 -12.20 10.04 4.45
N ARG A 11 -12.26 9.32 5.58
CA ARG A 11 -12.51 7.86 5.58
C ARG A 11 -13.94 7.57 5.14
N PRO A 12 -14.22 6.48 4.40
CA PRO A 12 -15.58 6.17 3.96
C PRO A 12 -16.47 5.82 5.15
N GLU A 13 -17.48 6.64 5.43
CA GLU A 13 -18.56 6.30 6.35
C GLU A 13 -19.66 5.50 5.62
N SER A 14 -19.84 4.23 6.00
CA SER A 14 -21.02 3.46 5.59
C SER A 14 -22.25 3.94 6.39
N ARG A 15 -23.11 4.76 5.78
CA ARG A 15 -24.43 5.07 6.37
C ARG A 15 -25.41 3.94 6.09
N SER A 16 -25.66 3.09 7.09
CA SER A 16 -26.84 2.21 7.15
C SER A 16 -28.04 3.06 7.62
N LEU A 17 -29.11 3.10 6.83
CA LEU A 17 -30.40 3.63 7.24
C LEU A 17 -31.24 2.45 7.75
N ASP A 18 -31.23 2.22 9.06
CA ASP A 18 -32.10 1.23 9.70
C ASP A 18 -33.36 1.88 10.28
N GLY A 19 -34.52 1.37 9.86
CA GLY A 19 -35.86 1.61 10.41
C GLY A 19 -36.69 0.32 10.34
N PRO A 20 -37.71 0.14 11.21
CA PRO A 20 -37.82 -1.08 12.00
C PRO A 20 -38.62 -2.25 11.37
N ASN A 21 -38.13 -3.44 11.71
CA ASN A 21 -38.69 -4.79 11.69
C ASN A 21 -40.18 -4.97 11.39
N CYS A 22 -40.49 -5.82 10.40
CA CYS A 22 -41.66 -6.70 10.39
C CYS A 22 -41.36 -8.02 9.66
N SER A 23 -41.87 -9.11 10.23
CA SER A 23 -41.62 -10.53 10.01
C SER A 23 -41.92 -11.10 8.61
N GLY A 24 -41.10 -12.09 8.21
CA GLY A 24 -41.61 -13.34 7.64
C GLY A 24 -41.80 -13.43 6.13
N ARG A 25 -40.71 -13.62 5.37
CA ARG A 25 -40.59 -14.44 4.14
C ARG A 25 -39.15 -14.33 3.63
N SER A 26 -38.51 -15.46 3.30
CA SER A 26 -37.19 -15.46 2.66
C SER A 26 -37.22 -14.66 1.36
N PRO A 27 -36.36 -13.64 1.16
CA PRO A 27 -36.36 -12.88 -0.08
C PRO A 27 -35.62 -13.67 -1.18
N PRO A 28 -36.00 -13.51 -2.46
CA PRO A 28 -35.23 -14.03 -3.58
C PRO A 28 -33.87 -13.31 -3.62
N SER A 29 -32.84 -14.02 -4.09
CA SER A 29 -31.44 -13.60 -4.18
C SER A 29 -31.26 -12.07 -4.24
N ALA A 30 -30.69 -11.50 -3.18
CA ALA A 30 -30.28 -10.12 -3.16
C ALA A 30 -29.36 -9.88 -4.36
N ARG A 31 -29.81 -9.05 -5.32
CA ARG A 31 -28.90 -8.43 -6.28
C ARG A 31 -27.81 -7.77 -5.44
N ALA A 32 -26.55 -8.13 -5.69
CA ALA A 32 -25.41 -7.50 -5.05
C ALA A 32 -25.54 -5.98 -5.25
N THR A 33 -25.91 -5.27 -4.19
CA THR A 33 -25.83 -3.82 -4.13
C THR A 33 -24.36 -3.49 -4.25
N GLY A 34 -23.91 -3.13 -5.45
CA GLY A 34 -22.53 -2.76 -5.73
C GLY A 34 -22.13 -1.65 -4.76
N GLN A 35 -21.25 -2.00 -3.82
CA GLN A 35 -20.69 -1.04 -2.89
C GLN A 35 -19.89 -0.05 -3.73
N THR A 36 -20.40 1.18 -3.88
CA THR A 36 -19.72 2.24 -4.63
C THR A 36 -18.61 2.76 -3.73
N ALA A 37 -17.36 2.53 -4.12
CA ALA A 37 -16.22 3.10 -3.43
C ALA A 37 -16.10 4.57 -3.83
N PHE A 38 -15.95 5.45 -2.84
CA PHE A 38 -15.71 6.87 -3.02
C PHE A 38 -14.36 7.24 -2.43
N VAL A 39 -13.64 8.12 -3.12
CA VAL A 39 -12.46 8.80 -2.60
C VAL A 39 -12.67 10.29 -2.82
N ASP A 40 -12.54 11.07 -1.75
CA ASP A 40 -12.79 12.50 -1.78
C ASP A 40 -11.54 13.27 -1.35
N TRP A 41 -11.31 14.39 -2.04
CA TRP A 41 -10.28 15.37 -1.74
C TRP A 41 -10.89 16.76 -1.70
N TYR A 42 -10.30 17.60 -0.87
CA TYR A 42 -10.64 19.00 -0.76
C TYR A 42 -9.37 19.80 -1.03
N LEU A 43 -9.43 20.70 -2.01
CA LEU A 43 -8.33 21.54 -2.45
C LEU A 43 -8.70 23.00 -2.22
N ASP A 44 -7.89 23.68 -1.41
CA ASP A 44 -8.01 25.14 -1.23
C ASP A 44 -7.01 25.90 -2.11
N ARG A 45 -5.93 25.24 -2.54
CA ARG A 45 -4.80 25.90 -3.20
C ARG A 45 -4.26 25.11 -4.40
N PRO A 46 -3.79 25.77 -5.46
CA PRO A 46 -3.27 25.09 -6.67
C PRO A 46 -2.11 24.12 -6.41
N GLU A 47 -1.24 24.39 -5.45
CA GLU A 47 -0.09 23.53 -5.12
C GLU A 47 -0.49 22.12 -4.63
N GLU A 48 -1.74 21.94 -4.17
CA GLU A 48 -2.26 20.66 -3.68
C GLU A 48 -2.65 19.70 -4.82
N ILE A 49 -2.80 20.21 -6.06
CA ILE A 49 -3.16 19.41 -7.24
C ILE A 49 -2.18 18.25 -7.43
N ALA A 50 -0.88 18.48 -7.27
CA ALA A 50 0.13 17.45 -7.50
C ALA A 50 0.01 16.28 -6.52
N ALA A 51 -0.36 16.55 -5.26
CA ALA A 51 -0.57 15.52 -4.25
C ALA A 51 -1.83 14.69 -4.55
N VAL A 52 -2.94 15.37 -4.87
CA VAL A 52 -4.20 14.70 -5.25
C VAL A 52 -4.01 13.86 -6.50
N ARG A 53 -3.29 14.37 -7.50
CA ARG A 53 -2.95 13.62 -8.73
C ARG A 53 -2.19 12.35 -8.41
N HIS A 54 -1.16 12.42 -7.55
CA HIS A 54 -0.39 11.26 -7.16
C HIS A 54 -1.26 10.21 -6.43
N GLU A 55 -2.11 10.64 -5.51
CA GLU A 55 -3.03 9.73 -4.80
C GLU A 55 -4.07 9.11 -5.73
N LEU A 56 -4.63 9.89 -6.66
CA LEU A 56 -5.58 9.44 -7.67
C LEU A 56 -4.95 8.39 -8.58
N VAL A 57 -3.75 8.66 -9.12
CA VAL A 57 -3.02 7.69 -9.95
C VAL A 57 -2.70 6.43 -9.16
N ALA A 58 -2.21 6.55 -7.93
CA ALA A 58 -1.94 5.38 -7.08
C ALA A 58 -3.20 4.56 -6.81
N TYR A 59 -4.36 5.21 -6.60
CA TYR A 59 -5.64 4.53 -6.43
C TYR A 59 -6.09 3.83 -7.70
N LEU A 60 -6.03 4.50 -8.86
CA LEU A 60 -6.37 3.91 -10.16
C LEU A 60 -5.49 2.69 -10.46
N THR A 61 -4.18 2.81 -10.32
CA THR A 61 -3.21 1.71 -10.55
C THR A 61 -3.50 0.48 -9.69
N ARG A 62 -3.90 0.66 -8.42
CA ARG A 62 -4.23 -0.46 -7.52
C ARG A 62 -5.49 -1.23 -7.90
N HIS A 63 -6.43 -0.59 -8.60
CA HIS A 63 -7.75 -1.15 -8.85
C HIS A 63 -8.04 -1.38 -10.34
N ALA A 64 -7.17 -0.93 -11.23
CA ALA A 64 -7.28 -1.13 -12.67
C ALA A 64 -6.93 -2.56 -13.08
N VAL A 65 -7.49 -3.00 -14.22
CA VAL A 65 -7.03 -4.22 -14.90
C VAL A 65 -5.54 -4.06 -15.29
N SER A 66 -4.76 -5.13 -15.20
CA SER A 66 -3.36 -5.13 -15.64
C SER A 66 -3.20 -4.64 -17.08
N GLY A 67 -2.20 -3.79 -17.35
CA GLY A 67 -1.97 -3.19 -18.67
C GLY A 67 -2.80 -1.93 -18.97
N SER A 68 -3.42 -1.31 -17.97
CA SER A 68 -4.18 -0.06 -18.12
C SER A 68 -3.31 1.21 -18.12
N ASP A 69 -2.01 1.11 -18.38
CA ASP A 69 -1.05 2.22 -18.22
C ASP A 69 -1.43 3.46 -19.05
N ALA A 70 -1.86 3.26 -20.30
CA ALA A 70 -2.32 4.34 -21.16
C ALA A 70 -3.58 5.02 -20.61
N GLY A 71 -4.57 4.24 -20.17
CA GLY A 71 -5.80 4.78 -19.58
C GLY A 71 -5.56 5.50 -18.26
N ILE A 72 -4.56 5.05 -17.48
CA ILE A 72 -4.15 5.73 -16.24
C ILE A 72 -3.48 7.07 -16.56
N ALA A 73 -2.63 7.13 -17.58
CA ALA A 73 -2.03 8.38 -18.04
C ALA A 73 -3.08 9.37 -18.57
N ASP A 74 -4.05 8.88 -19.35
CA ASP A 74 -5.18 9.70 -19.83
C ASP A 74 -6.02 10.22 -18.67
N ALA A 75 -6.29 9.38 -17.67
CA ALA A 75 -7.02 9.76 -16.46
C ALA A 75 -6.26 10.80 -15.62
N GLU A 76 -4.93 10.68 -15.51
CA GLU A 76 -4.07 11.67 -14.87
C GLU A 76 -4.19 13.03 -15.55
N LEU A 77 -4.16 13.04 -16.90
CA LEU A 77 -4.28 14.27 -17.68
C LEU A 77 -5.67 14.90 -17.54
N ILE A 78 -6.75 14.12 -17.74
CA ILE A 78 -8.13 14.59 -17.58
C ILE A 78 -8.34 15.21 -16.19
N SER A 79 -7.91 14.50 -15.13
CA SER A 79 -8.10 14.97 -13.76
C SER A 79 -7.28 16.22 -13.44
N SER A 80 -6.04 16.30 -13.93
CA SER A 80 -5.18 17.48 -13.76
C SER A 80 -5.78 18.72 -14.41
N GLU A 81 -6.28 18.57 -15.64
CA GLU A 81 -6.92 19.67 -16.35
C GLU A 81 -8.24 20.08 -15.67
N ALA A 82 -9.03 19.12 -15.17
CA ALA A 82 -10.31 19.40 -14.53
C ALA A 82 -10.14 20.17 -13.21
N MET A 83 -9.22 19.72 -12.36
CA MET A 83 -8.86 20.40 -11.12
C MET A 83 -8.20 21.76 -11.38
N GLY A 84 -7.30 21.83 -12.37
CA GLY A 84 -6.62 23.07 -12.75
C GLY A 84 -7.60 24.14 -13.23
N ASN A 85 -8.60 23.76 -14.02
CA ASN A 85 -9.64 24.69 -14.49
C ASN A 85 -10.52 25.17 -13.34
N ALA A 86 -10.96 24.27 -12.45
CA ALA A 86 -11.75 24.64 -11.28
C ALA A 86 -11.02 25.64 -10.37
N LEU A 87 -9.73 25.44 -10.10
CA LEU A 87 -8.96 26.32 -9.20
C LEU A 87 -8.54 27.65 -9.86
N ARG A 88 -8.30 27.68 -11.18
CA ARG A 88 -7.88 28.90 -11.90
C ARG A 88 -9.03 29.89 -12.16
N HIS A 89 -10.24 29.39 -12.41
CA HIS A 89 -11.31 30.24 -12.95
C HIS A 89 -12.26 30.82 -11.89
N THR A 90 -12.21 30.35 -10.64
CA THR A 90 -13.26 30.70 -9.67
C THR A 90 -12.75 31.13 -8.30
N ALA A 91 -11.42 31.13 -8.08
CA ALA A 91 -10.76 31.57 -6.85
C ALA A 91 -11.32 30.97 -5.54
N GLY A 92 -12.10 29.90 -5.64
CA GLY A 92 -12.81 29.25 -4.55
C GLY A 92 -12.32 27.83 -4.31
N PRO A 93 -12.68 27.22 -3.17
CA PRO A 93 -12.26 25.87 -2.84
C PRO A 93 -12.89 24.85 -3.80
N THR A 94 -12.14 23.80 -4.10
CA THR A 94 -12.55 22.73 -5.02
C THR A 94 -12.65 21.41 -4.27
N TRP A 95 -13.80 20.75 -4.35
CA TRP A 95 -13.99 19.38 -3.89
C TRP A 95 -13.87 18.43 -5.06
N VAL A 96 -13.05 17.38 -4.93
CA VAL A 96 -12.84 16.37 -5.97
C VAL A 96 -13.29 15.03 -5.41
N SER A 97 -14.11 14.32 -6.16
CA SER A 97 -14.64 13.01 -5.79
C SER A 97 -14.42 12.02 -6.91
N LEU A 98 -13.90 10.83 -6.59
CA LEU A 98 -13.79 9.71 -7.50
C LEU A 98 -14.71 8.59 -7.01
N SER A 99 -15.72 8.27 -7.82
CA SER A 99 -16.64 7.15 -7.55
C SER A 99 -16.35 5.98 -8.48
N TRP A 100 -16.21 4.76 -7.94
CA TRP A 100 -15.93 3.57 -8.75
C TRP A 100 -16.91 2.43 -8.46
N GLY A 101 -18.18 2.67 -8.79
CA GLY A 101 -19.25 1.68 -8.67
C GLY A 101 -19.40 0.76 -9.88
N GLY A 102 -19.01 1.24 -11.07
CA GLY A 102 -19.16 0.53 -12.35
C GLY A 102 -17.86 0.05 -12.97
N GLU A 103 -17.89 -0.24 -14.27
CA GLU A 103 -16.72 -0.65 -15.05
C GLU A 103 -15.66 0.46 -15.12
N HIS A 104 -16.09 1.71 -15.28
CA HIS A 104 -15.25 2.90 -15.29
C HIS A 104 -15.48 3.75 -14.04
N PRO A 105 -14.44 4.36 -13.45
CA PRO A 105 -14.62 5.33 -12.39
C PRO A 105 -15.12 6.66 -12.96
N VAL A 106 -15.91 7.37 -12.17
CA VAL A 106 -16.41 8.70 -12.50
C VAL A 106 -15.74 9.72 -11.58
N LEU A 107 -14.98 10.63 -12.18
CA LEU A 107 -14.43 11.80 -11.52
C LEU A 107 -15.51 12.90 -11.48
N SER A 108 -15.68 13.52 -10.32
CA SER A 108 -16.53 14.69 -10.12
C SER A 108 -15.70 15.79 -9.47
N VAL A 109 -15.53 16.92 -10.14
CA VAL A 109 -14.86 18.12 -9.64
C VAL A 109 -15.93 19.17 -9.39
N TYR A 110 -16.13 19.47 -8.11
CA TYR A 110 -17.04 20.50 -7.63
C TYR A 110 -16.22 21.75 -7.34
N ASP A 111 -16.48 22.78 -8.10
CA ASP A 111 -16.10 24.13 -7.76
C ASP A 111 -17.13 24.71 -6.79
N LEU A 112 -16.66 25.12 -5.61
CA LEU A 112 -17.47 25.69 -4.53
C LEU A 112 -17.41 27.23 -4.50
N GLY A 113 -16.76 27.88 -5.47
CA GLY A 113 -16.74 29.34 -5.65
C GLY A 113 -18.03 29.90 -6.25
N GLU A 114 -18.04 31.19 -6.62
CA GLU A 114 -19.23 31.88 -7.18
C GLU A 114 -19.69 31.30 -8.54
N GLY A 115 -18.87 30.45 -9.17
CA GLY A 115 -19.08 29.88 -10.50
C GLY A 115 -18.50 30.73 -11.62
N PHE A 116 -18.39 30.17 -12.83
CA PHE A 116 -18.07 30.91 -14.04
C PHE A 116 -19.24 30.88 -15.01
N ASP A 117 -19.22 31.80 -15.99
CA ASP A 117 -20.25 31.89 -17.03
C ASP A 117 -20.31 30.62 -17.90
N PRO A 118 -21.39 29.81 -17.82
CA PRO A 118 -21.52 28.59 -18.62
C PRO A 118 -21.41 28.82 -20.12
N ASP A 119 -21.65 30.05 -20.60
CA ASP A 119 -21.53 30.41 -22.01
C ASP A 119 -20.06 30.37 -22.50
N LEU A 120 -19.05 30.47 -21.62
CA LEU A 120 -17.63 30.28 -22.00
C LEU A 120 -17.28 28.81 -22.29
N LEU A 121 -18.00 27.87 -21.67
CA LEU A 121 -17.87 26.44 -21.97
C LEU A 121 -18.59 26.08 -23.27
N VAL A 122 -19.74 26.70 -23.53
CA VAL A 122 -20.54 26.48 -24.75
C VAL A 122 -19.93 27.20 -25.96
N ALA A 123 -19.38 28.41 -25.81
CA ALA A 123 -18.69 29.13 -26.87
C ALA A 123 -17.40 28.44 -27.32
N ALA A 124 -16.70 27.74 -26.41
CA ALA A 124 -15.61 26.83 -26.79
C ALA A 124 -16.12 25.51 -27.39
N SER A 125 -17.43 25.21 -27.33
CA SER A 125 -18.08 23.97 -27.79
C SER A 125 -18.71 24.03 -29.17
N GLU A 126 -18.91 25.22 -29.73
CA GLU A 126 -19.34 25.37 -31.12
C GLU A 126 -18.13 25.68 -32.01
N PRO A 127 -17.87 24.92 -33.09
CA PRO A 127 -16.94 25.36 -34.11
C PRO A 127 -17.54 26.59 -34.77
N ASP A 128 -16.88 27.74 -34.64
CA ASP A 128 -17.34 28.99 -35.24
C ASP A 128 -17.52 28.81 -36.76
N PRO A 129 -18.75 28.90 -37.30
CA PRO A 129 -19.00 28.71 -38.73
C PRO A 129 -18.39 29.82 -39.60
N GLY A 130 -17.90 30.91 -38.99
CA GLY A 130 -17.36 32.09 -39.66
C GLY A 130 -15.84 32.17 -39.79
N HIS A 131 -15.07 31.33 -39.09
CA HIS A 131 -13.60 31.35 -39.16
C HIS A 131 -13.06 30.47 -40.29
N ALA A 132 -13.43 30.80 -41.52
CA ALA A 132 -12.71 30.37 -42.73
C ALA A 132 -11.47 31.26 -42.91
N GLY A 133 -10.51 31.16 -41.99
CA GLY A 133 -9.27 31.92 -41.98
C GLY A 133 -8.37 31.39 -40.88
N LEU A 134 -7.36 30.61 -41.28
CA LEU A 134 -6.30 30.12 -40.40
C LEU A 134 -5.37 31.29 -40.09
N ASP A 135 -5.63 31.99 -38.99
CA ASP A 135 -4.61 32.78 -38.30
C ASP A 135 -4.08 31.91 -37.15
N ASP A 136 -2.97 31.21 -37.41
CA ASP A 136 -2.27 30.23 -36.56
C ASP A 136 -1.78 30.77 -35.19
N GLU A 137 -2.09 32.02 -34.82
CA GLU A 137 -1.60 32.65 -33.58
C GLU A 137 -2.64 32.73 -32.45
N ASP A 138 -3.94 32.58 -32.72
CA ASP A 138 -4.98 32.65 -31.67
C ASP A 138 -5.46 31.27 -31.15
N GLU A 139 -5.16 30.19 -31.87
CA GLU A 139 -5.52 28.80 -31.48
C GLU A 139 -4.67 28.24 -30.33
N PHE A 140 -3.70 29.03 -29.84
CA PHE A 140 -2.70 28.66 -28.84
C PHE A 140 -2.77 29.43 -27.52
N ARG A 141 -3.92 30.01 -27.17
CA ARG A 141 -4.14 30.49 -25.79
C ARG A 141 -4.22 29.28 -24.85
N GLU A 142 -3.41 29.28 -23.78
CA GLU A 142 -3.39 28.21 -22.75
C GLU A 142 -4.80 27.85 -22.22
N SER A 143 -5.73 28.81 -22.26
CA SER A 143 -7.13 28.69 -21.84
C SER A 143 -8.02 27.77 -22.69
N GLY A 144 -7.53 27.18 -23.79
CA GLY A 144 -8.33 26.30 -24.68
C GLY A 144 -7.84 24.84 -24.79
N ARG A 145 -6.54 24.59 -24.56
CA ARG A 145 -5.91 23.27 -24.74
C ARG A 145 -6.44 22.22 -23.77
N GLY A 146 -6.65 22.59 -22.50
CA GLY A 146 -7.17 21.67 -21.47
C GLY A 146 -8.55 21.13 -21.82
N LEU A 147 -9.44 21.98 -22.37
CA LEU A 147 -10.77 21.59 -22.81
C LEU A 147 -10.74 20.68 -24.04
N LEU A 148 -9.85 20.95 -25.00
CA LEU A 148 -9.65 20.11 -26.19
C LEU A 148 -9.16 18.70 -25.81
N ILE A 149 -8.21 18.62 -24.88
CA ILE A 149 -7.70 17.36 -24.33
C ILE A 149 -8.82 16.58 -23.64
N MET A 150 -9.60 17.22 -22.78
CA MET A 150 -10.74 16.56 -22.11
C MET A 150 -11.77 16.02 -23.09
N ARG A 151 -12.10 16.77 -24.16
CA ARG A 151 -13.06 16.30 -25.18
C ARG A 151 -12.56 15.08 -25.94
N THR A 152 -11.26 15.06 -26.23
CA THR A 152 -10.65 13.97 -26.99
C THR A 152 -10.58 12.70 -26.15
N LEU A 153 -10.21 12.83 -24.88
CA LEU A 153 -9.99 11.69 -23.98
C LEU A 153 -11.24 11.23 -23.23
N SER A 154 -12.23 12.11 -23.04
CA SER A 154 -13.51 11.78 -22.40
C SER A 154 -14.70 12.50 -23.04
N PRO A 155 -15.25 11.95 -24.13
CA PRO A 155 -16.39 12.55 -24.85
C PRO A 155 -17.69 12.56 -24.03
N GLU A 156 -17.76 11.79 -22.94
CA GLU A 156 -18.92 11.74 -22.03
C GLU A 156 -18.83 12.74 -20.87
N ALA A 157 -17.82 13.61 -20.86
CA ALA A 157 -17.70 14.66 -19.86
C ALA A 157 -18.91 15.60 -19.86
N ARG A 158 -19.42 15.94 -18.67
CA ARG A 158 -20.54 16.85 -18.44
C ARG A 158 -20.11 17.96 -17.51
N ALA A 159 -20.47 19.19 -17.84
CA ALA A 159 -20.30 20.34 -16.98
C ALA A 159 -21.68 20.96 -16.70
N SER A 160 -21.94 21.35 -15.45
CA SER A 160 -23.22 21.95 -15.06
C SER A 160 -23.02 23.00 -13.97
N VAL A 161 -23.80 24.09 -14.03
CA VAL A 161 -23.84 25.10 -12.98
C VAL A 161 -24.70 24.59 -11.82
N ARG A 162 -24.25 24.79 -10.59
CA ARG A 162 -24.96 24.33 -9.40
C ARG A 162 -25.97 25.39 -8.93
N ALA A 163 -27.06 24.94 -8.32
CA ALA A 163 -28.15 25.81 -7.86
C ALA A 163 -27.74 26.89 -6.83
N GLY A 164 -26.61 26.72 -6.13
CA GLY A 164 -26.06 27.66 -5.16
C GLY A 164 -24.86 28.48 -5.66
N GLY A 165 -24.57 28.48 -6.96
CA GLY A 165 -23.31 28.98 -7.52
C GLY A 165 -22.24 27.89 -7.62
N GLY A 166 -21.21 28.13 -8.44
CA GLY A 166 -20.15 27.14 -8.71
C GLY A 166 -20.47 26.16 -9.85
N MET A 167 -19.48 25.36 -10.24
CA MET A 167 -19.58 24.36 -11.31
C MET A 167 -19.39 22.93 -10.80
N LEU A 168 -20.11 21.99 -11.40
CA LEU A 168 -19.83 20.56 -11.30
C LEU A 168 -19.38 20.05 -12.67
N PHE A 169 -18.13 19.58 -12.72
CA PHE A 169 -17.59 18.83 -13.85
C PHE A 169 -17.59 17.33 -13.51
N GLN A 170 -18.17 16.50 -14.35
CA GLN A 170 -18.21 15.05 -14.18
C GLN A 170 -17.74 14.34 -15.43
N THR A 171 -16.92 13.32 -15.28
CA THR A 171 -16.39 12.58 -16.41
C THR A 171 -16.07 11.13 -16.03
N PRO A 172 -16.48 10.13 -16.84
CA PRO A 172 -15.91 8.80 -16.70
C PRO A 172 -14.43 8.84 -17.13
N LEU A 173 -13.57 8.20 -16.34
CA LEU A 173 -12.16 8.06 -16.67
C LEU A 173 -11.95 6.76 -17.47
N PRO A 174 -11.03 6.75 -18.45
CA PRO A 174 -10.79 5.62 -19.35
C PRO A 174 -9.99 4.48 -18.69
N VAL A 175 -10.28 4.17 -17.42
CA VAL A 175 -9.66 3.10 -16.65
C VAL A 175 -10.71 2.04 -16.34
N ARG A 176 -10.44 0.78 -16.66
CA ARG A 176 -11.36 -0.34 -16.39
C ARG A 176 -11.06 -0.95 -15.03
N ARG A 177 -12.11 -1.20 -14.25
CA ARG A 177 -12.01 -1.84 -12.93
C ARG A 177 -11.57 -3.29 -13.07
N GLN A 178 -10.64 -3.71 -12.22
CA GLN A 178 -10.37 -5.13 -12.04
C GLN A 178 -11.63 -5.81 -11.47
N PRO A 179 -12.11 -6.91 -12.07
CA PRO A 179 -13.27 -7.62 -11.58
C PRO A 179 -12.98 -8.22 -10.19
N THR A 180 -13.95 -8.13 -9.29
CA THR A 180 -13.87 -8.78 -7.99
C THR A 180 -13.90 -10.31 -8.18
N VAL A 181 -12.84 -10.99 -7.76
CA VAL A 181 -12.76 -12.45 -7.80
C VAL A 181 -13.37 -13.01 -6.53
N SER A 182 -14.31 -13.94 -6.68
CA SER A 182 -14.79 -14.76 -5.57
C SER A 182 -13.90 -16.00 -5.43
N HIS A 183 -13.49 -16.32 -4.21
CA HIS A 183 -12.70 -17.51 -3.91
C HIS A 183 -13.55 -18.50 -3.14
N ASP A 184 -13.74 -19.69 -3.70
CA ASP A 184 -14.39 -20.78 -2.98
C ASP A 184 -13.46 -21.31 -1.89
N PRO A 185 -13.98 -21.60 -0.68
CA PRO A 185 -13.17 -22.21 0.36
C PRO A 185 -12.64 -23.57 -0.11
N PRO A 186 -11.35 -23.88 0.10
CA PRO A 186 -10.80 -25.17 -0.29
C PRO A 186 -11.52 -26.30 0.46
N ARG A 187 -11.94 -27.34 -0.26
CA ARG A 187 -12.83 -28.39 0.29
C ARG A 187 -12.22 -29.14 1.48
N ARG A 188 -10.90 -29.35 1.50
CA ARG A 188 -10.11 -29.85 2.64
C ARG A 188 -8.64 -29.44 2.48
N ARG A 189 -8.04 -28.89 3.53
CA ARG A 189 -6.58 -28.78 3.67
C ARG A 189 -6.16 -29.55 4.92
N THR A 190 -5.20 -30.44 4.79
CA THR A 190 -4.55 -31.10 5.92
C THR A 190 -3.54 -30.13 6.54
N GLY A 191 -3.36 -30.20 7.87
CA GLY A 191 -2.33 -29.39 8.54
C GLY A 191 -2.60 -27.88 8.53
N VAL A 192 -3.87 -27.46 8.57
CA VAL A 192 -4.26 -26.06 8.75
C VAL A 192 -4.03 -25.66 10.20
N LEU A 193 -3.49 -24.45 10.40
CA LEU A 193 -3.40 -23.78 11.69
C LEU A 193 -4.58 -22.84 11.94
N PRO A 194 -4.95 -22.57 13.21
CA PRO A 194 -4.44 -23.26 14.40
C PRO A 194 -4.89 -24.73 14.42
N SER A 195 -4.06 -25.63 14.92
CA SER A 195 -4.43 -27.03 15.06
C SER A 195 -5.34 -27.22 16.29
N PRO A 196 -6.24 -28.21 16.30
CA PRO A 196 -7.23 -28.38 17.37
C PRO A 196 -6.62 -28.54 18.79
N ASP A 197 -5.38 -29.02 18.88
CA ASP A 197 -4.61 -29.15 20.11
C ASP A 197 -4.12 -27.80 20.68
N GLU A 198 -4.14 -26.73 19.89
CA GLU A 198 -3.86 -25.36 20.34
C GLU A 198 -5.10 -24.66 20.93
N ALA A 199 -6.26 -25.34 20.98
CA ALA A 199 -7.47 -24.79 21.56
C ALA A 199 -7.35 -24.65 23.08
N GLU A 200 -7.86 -23.55 23.63
CA GLU A 200 -7.89 -23.35 25.07
C GLU A 200 -8.87 -24.35 25.73
N PRO A 201 -8.69 -24.71 27.02
CA PRO A 201 -9.57 -25.64 27.72
C PRO A 201 -11.06 -25.22 27.73
N GLY A 202 -11.34 -23.92 27.61
CA GLY A 202 -12.70 -23.36 27.50
C GLY A 202 -13.27 -23.33 26.07
N GLY A 203 -12.53 -23.83 25.08
CA GLY A 203 -12.84 -23.73 23.66
C GLY A 203 -12.31 -22.44 23.01
N GLY A 204 -12.21 -22.45 21.68
CA GLY A 204 -11.65 -21.35 20.91
C GLY A 204 -10.12 -21.32 20.88
N PHE A 205 -9.57 -20.42 20.08
CA PHE A 205 -8.13 -20.22 19.95
C PHE A 205 -7.71 -18.89 20.57
N GLY A 206 -6.68 -18.93 21.39
CA GLY A 206 -6.09 -17.72 21.95
C GLY A 206 -5.47 -16.83 20.88
N LYS A 207 -5.25 -15.55 21.23
CA LYS A 207 -4.69 -14.53 20.32
C LYS A 207 -3.38 -14.98 19.66
N GLU A 208 -2.47 -15.58 20.42
CA GLU A 208 -1.16 -15.99 19.92
C GLU A 208 -1.28 -17.11 18.87
N ALA A 209 -2.00 -18.18 19.18
CA ALA A 209 -2.24 -19.28 18.25
C ALA A 209 -2.92 -18.79 16.96
N PHE A 210 -3.90 -17.90 17.09
CA PHE A 210 -4.60 -17.29 15.96
C PHE A 210 -3.68 -16.42 15.08
N LEU A 211 -2.89 -15.52 15.67
CA LEU A 211 -1.97 -14.67 14.91
C LEU A 211 -0.82 -15.47 14.27
N ARG A 212 -0.26 -16.46 14.99
CA ARG A 212 0.71 -17.41 14.44
C ARG A 212 0.14 -18.14 13.23
N ALA A 213 -1.10 -18.63 13.34
CA ALA A 213 -1.78 -19.29 12.25
C ALA A 213 -1.94 -18.37 11.03
N ILE A 214 -2.38 -17.12 11.21
CA ILE A 214 -2.51 -16.15 10.12
C ILE A 214 -1.18 -15.96 9.41
N VAL A 215 -0.09 -15.72 10.14
CA VAL A 215 1.23 -15.46 9.55
C VAL A 215 1.73 -16.67 8.75
N VAL A 216 1.62 -17.87 9.32
CA VAL A 216 2.06 -19.11 8.65
C VAL A 216 1.21 -19.39 7.42
N GLN A 217 -0.12 -19.30 7.53
CA GLN A 217 -1.04 -19.59 6.45
C GLN A 217 -0.95 -18.56 5.32
N LEU A 218 -0.69 -17.29 5.64
CA LEU A 218 -0.46 -16.25 4.65
C LEU A 218 0.83 -16.53 3.86
N ALA A 219 1.93 -16.88 4.53
CA ALA A 219 3.17 -17.24 3.85
C ALA A 219 2.96 -18.44 2.91
N GLN A 220 2.25 -19.48 3.36
CA GLN A 220 1.89 -20.62 2.53
C GLN A 220 0.95 -20.27 1.37
N ALA A 221 0.02 -19.34 1.58
CA ALA A 221 -0.90 -18.90 0.55
C ALA A 221 -0.17 -18.12 -0.55
N VAL A 222 0.78 -17.25 -0.18
CA VAL A 222 1.64 -16.55 -1.15
C VAL A 222 2.51 -17.55 -1.89
N GLU A 223 3.16 -18.48 -1.17
CA GLU A 223 4.01 -19.51 -1.78
C GLU A 223 3.22 -20.40 -2.76
N GLY A 224 2.04 -20.86 -2.36
CA GLY A 224 1.21 -21.71 -3.21
C GLY A 224 0.65 -20.99 -4.45
N GLN A 225 0.54 -19.66 -4.44
CA GLN A 225 0.02 -18.87 -5.56
C GLN A 225 1.12 -18.31 -6.46
N GLN A 226 2.24 -17.87 -5.87
CA GLN A 226 3.28 -17.08 -6.54
C GLN A 226 4.67 -17.72 -6.46
N GLY A 227 4.80 -18.85 -5.78
CA GLY A 227 6.05 -19.58 -5.59
C GLY A 227 6.86 -19.12 -4.37
N PRO A 228 7.90 -19.89 -4.01
CA PRO A 228 8.68 -19.69 -2.79
C PRO A 228 9.43 -18.36 -2.78
N GLN A 229 9.96 -17.90 -3.92
CA GLN A 229 10.68 -16.63 -4.02
C GLN A 229 9.78 -15.43 -3.68
N ALA A 230 8.52 -15.45 -4.11
CA ALA A 230 7.56 -14.40 -3.81
C ALA A 230 7.19 -14.39 -2.32
N ALA A 231 7.02 -15.56 -1.71
CA ALA A 231 6.78 -15.67 -0.27
C ALA A 231 7.97 -15.16 0.54
N GLU A 232 9.19 -15.54 0.18
CA GLU A 232 10.41 -15.02 0.82
C GLU A 232 10.52 -13.50 0.68
N ALA A 233 10.26 -12.94 -0.51
CA ALA A 233 10.30 -11.50 -0.74
C ALA A 233 9.26 -10.76 0.12
N ALA A 234 8.01 -11.24 0.16
CA ALA A 234 6.95 -10.66 0.98
C ALA A 234 7.28 -10.71 2.48
N VAL A 235 7.75 -11.85 2.97
CA VAL A 235 8.18 -12.02 4.36
C VAL A 235 9.38 -11.14 4.69
N ALA A 236 10.36 -11.03 3.77
CA ALA A 236 11.53 -10.19 3.94
C ALA A 236 11.12 -8.73 4.14
N GLN A 237 10.21 -8.22 3.30
CA GLN A 237 9.70 -6.85 3.39
C GLN A 237 9.06 -6.58 4.75
N VAL A 238 8.13 -7.45 5.18
CA VAL A 238 7.49 -7.33 6.50
C VAL A 238 8.54 -7.30 7.63
N GLY A 239 9.57 -8.14 7.55
CA GLY A 239 10.63 -8.15 8.56
C GLY A 239 11.53 -6.91 8.54
N MET A 240 11.74 -6.28 7.38
CA MET A 240 12.46 -4.99 7.32
C MET A 240 11.66 -3.87 7.96
N ASP A 241 10.35 -3.81 7.69
CA ASP A 241 9.45 -2.78 8.21
C ASP A 241 9.31 -2.90 9.74
N VAL A 242 8.99 -4.10 10.22
CA VAL A 242 8.86 -4.39 11.66
C VAL A 242 10.21 -4.24 12.36
N GLY A 243 11.30 -4.68 11.73
CA GLY A 243 12.66 -4.57 12.26
C GLY A 243 13.09 -3.12 12.47
N GLY A 244 12.68 -2.19 11.61
CA GLY A 244 12.92 -0.76 11.79
C GLY A 244 12.25 -0.20 13.05
N GLN A 245 10.99 -0.54 13.28
CA GLN A 245 10.27 -0.09 14.48
C GLN A 245 10.83 -0.70 15.76
N MET A 246 11.20 -1.98 15.70
CA MET A 246 11.85 -2.71 16.78
C MET A 246 13.21 -2.09 17.16
N GLU A 247 14.02 -1.70 16.17
CA GLU A 247 15.27 -0.98 16.41
C GLU A 247 15.05 0.39 17.04
N ALA A 248 14.06 1.14 16.56
CA ALA A 248 13.73 2.46 17.10
C ALA A 248 13.34 2.38 18.59
N GLU A 249 12.52 1.38 18.95
CA GLU A 249 12.18 1.10 20.36
C GLU A 249 13.43 0.75 21.17
N PHE A 250 14.28 -0.16 20.67
CA PHE A 250 15.51 -0.54 21.36
C PHE A 250 16.37 0.67 21.69
N ARG A 251 16.61 1.53 20.68
CA ARG A 251 17.42 2.75 20.82
C ARG A 251 16.86 3.71 21.86
N ALA A 252 15.54 3.92 21.86
CA ALA A 252 14.88 4.76 22.85
C ALA A 252 15.00 4.19 24.27
N ALA A 253 14.87 2.88 24.42
CA ALA A 253 14.95 2.22 25.72
C ALA A 253 16.38 2.10 26.29
N THR A 254 17.42 2.24 25.45
CA THR A 254 18.83 2.14 25.88
C THR A 254 19.64 3.41 25.66
N ASP A 255 18.99 4.53 25.34
CA ASP A 255 19.62 5.82 25.01
C ASP A 255 20.74 5.70 23.95
N THR A 256 20.55 4.82 22.97
CA THR A 256 21.56 4.54 21.94
C THR A 256 21.50 5.56 20.81
N VAL A 257 22.53 6.41 20.74
CA VAL A 257 22.71 7.42 19.69
C VAL A 257 23.75 6.96 18.66
N GLY A 258 23.51 7.25 17.38
CA GLY A 258 24.45 6.91 16.30
C GLY A 258 24.44 5.42 15.91
N ARG A 259 25.53 4.94 15.31
CA ARG A 259 25.65 3.53 14.90
C ARG A 259 25.90 2.63 16.11
N MET A 260 25.21 1.50 16.16
CA MET A 260 25.40 0.46 17.17
C MET A 260 26.70 -0.30 16.95
N THR A 261 27.39 -0.64 18.04
CA THR A 261 28.49 -1.61 17.99
C THR A 261 27.97 -3.03 17.72
N PRO A 262 28.82 -3.98 17.29
CA PRO A 262 28.42 -5.38 17.12
C PRO A 262 27.77 -6.00 18.37
N GLU A 263 28.26 -5.65 19.56
CA GLU A 263 27.75 -6.12 20.85
C GLU A 263 26.36 -5.53 21.15
N GLN A 264 26.16 -4.24 20.86
CA GLN A 264 24.86 -3.59 20.99
C GLN A 264 23.85 -4.18 20.00
N MET A 265 24.27 -4.47 18.76
CA MET A 265 23.44 -5.16 17.77
C MET A 265 23.07 -6.58 18.25
N GLY A 266 24.03 -7.36 18.75
CA GLY A 266 23.77 -8.68 19.32
C GLY A 266 22.75 -8.63 20.48
N THR A 267 22.91 -7.65 21.38
CA THR A 267 21.97 -7.40 22.49
C THR A 267 20.57 -7.04 21.98
N CYS A 268 20.50 -6.15 20.98
CA CYS A 268 19.25 -5.79 20.31
C CYS A 268 18.56 -7.02 19.72
N TYR A 269 19.27 -7.85 18.94
CA TYR A 269 18.71 -9.06 18.33
C TYR A 269 18.14 -10.03 19.35
N VAL A 270 18.89 -10.32 20.42
CA VAL A 270 18.44 -11.23 21.48
C VAL A 270 17.20 -10.66 22.18
N ARG A 271 17.22 -9.38 22.57
CA ARG A 271 16.07 -8.72 23.23
C ARG A 271 14.81 -8.79 22.38
N LEU A 272 14.93 -8.45 21.09
CA LEU A 272 13.80 -8.48 20.15
C LEU A 272 13.23 -9.89 20.00
N LYS A 273 14.08 -10.92 19.92
CA LYS A 273 13.62 -12.30 19.76
C LYS A 273 13.06 -12.89 21.05
N HIS A 274 13.60 -12.54 22.21
CA HIS A 274 13.07 -12.97 23.51
C HIS A 274 11.67 -12.41 23.76
N ALA A 275 11.39 -11.18 23.30
CA ALA A 275 10.06 -10.57 23.42
C ALA A 275 8.95 -11.30 22.64
N ILE A 276 9.32 -12.21 21.74
CA ILE A 276 8.41 -13.05 20.95
C ILE A 276 8.70 -14.54 21.17
N ASP A 277 9.18 -14.91 22.36
CA ASP A 277 9.43 -16.28 22.80
C ASP A 277 10.51 -17.05 22.01
N GLY A 278 11.33 -16.34 21.25
CA GLY A 278 12.53 -16.88 20.63
C GLY A 278 13.65 -17.03 21.66
N ARG A 279 14.28 -18.21 21.76
CA ARG A 279 15.43 -18.44 22.66
C ARG A 279 16.76 -18.23 21.96
N PHE A 280 16.98 -16.99 21.50
CA PHE A 280 18.23 -16.60 20.86
C PHE A 280 19.33 -16.29 21.89
N SER A 281 20.58 -16.56 21.53
CA SER A 281 21.76 -16.15 22.29
C SER A 281 22.89 -15.76 21.34
N VAL A 282 23.73 -14.80 21.75
CA VAL A 282 24.94 -14.43 21.01
C VAL A 282 26.02 -15.48 21.28
N VAL A 283 26.60 -16.03 20.22
CA VAL A 283 27.77 -16.92 20.26
C VAL A 283 29.04 -16.10 20.08
N GLU A 284 29.01 -15.15 19.14
CA GLU A 284 30.14 -14.29 18.79
C GLU A 284 29.59 -12.91 18.40
N ALA A 285 30.25 -11.83 18.86
CA ALA A 285 30.05 -10.49 18.33
C ALA A 285 31.43 -9.85 18.16
N GLY A 286 31.80 -9.54 16.93
CA GLY A 286 33.09 -8.98 16.57
C GLY A 286 32.97 -7.97 15.43
N PRO A 287 34.10 -7.37 15.02
CA PRO A 287 34.10 -6.27 14.05
C PRO A 287 33.55 -6.67 12.67
N ASP A 288 33.72 -7.94 12.27
CA ASP A 288 33.33 -8.41 10.93
C ASP A 288 31.98 -9.14 10.91
N ARG A 289 31.59 -9.74 12.05
CA ARG A 289 30.38 -10.58 12.12
C ARG A 289 29.81 -10.71 13.53
N ILE A 290 28.54 -11.10 13.56
CA ILE A 290 27.80 -11.50 14.76
C ILE A 290 27.19 -12.88 14.49
N VAL A 291 27.43 -13.84 15.37
CA VAL A 291 26.89 -15.20 15.28
C VAL A 291 25.87 -15.39 16.40
N LEU A 292 24.68 -15.86 16.05
CA LEU A 292 23.60 -16.16 16.98
C LEU A 292 23.14 -17.60 16.85
N GLU A 293 22.75 -18.18 17.98
CA GLU A 293 22.06 -19.46 18.05
C GLU A 293 20.63 -19.26 18.53
N ASN A 294 19.72 -20.16 18.13
CA ASN A 294 18.35 -20.20 18.63
C ASN A 294 17.92 -21.62 18.97
N ARG A 295 17.34 -21.81 20.17
CA ARG A 295 16.83 -23.11 20.65
C ARG A 295 15.31 -23.19 20.79
N ALA A 296 14.59 -22.15 20.37
CA ALA A 296 13.13 -22.18 20.26
C ALA A 296 12.66 -21.18 19.20
N CYS A 297 11.95 -21.64 18.19
CA CYS A 297 11.37 -20.74 17.21
C CYS A 297 10.14 -20.02 17.81
N PRO A 298 10.00 -18.69 17.65
CA PRO A 298 8.75 -17.95 17.96
C PRO A 298 7.50 -18.56 17.32
N PHE A 299 7.66 -19.21 16.17
CA PHE A 299 6.58 -19.86 15.45
C PHE A 299 6.37 -21.33 15.86
N GLY A 300 7.07 -21.82 16.89
CA GLY A 300 7.00 -23.22 17.31
C GLY A 300 7.27 -24.21 16.16
N GLU A 301 6.62 -25.37 16.19
CA GLU A 301 6.73 -26.39 15.14
C GLU A 301 6.04 -25.98 13.83
N ALA A 302 5.14 -24.99 13.87
CA ALA A 302 4.44 -24.53 12.68
C ALA A 302 5.38 -24.02 11.58
N VAL A 303 6.57 -23.55 11.95
CA VAL A 303 7.59 -23.06 11.01
C VAL A 303 8.09 -24.13 10.04
N LEU A 304 8.02 -25.42 10.41
CA LEU A 304 8.37 -26.55 9.52
C LEU A 304 7.52 -26.58 8.24
N ARG A 305 6.33 -25.97 8.29
CA ARG A 305 5.42 -25.89 7.16
C ARG A 305 5.57 -24.59 6.35
N ALA A 306 6.39 -23.65 6.81
CA ALA A 306 6.63 -22.38 6.13
C ALA A 306 8.09 -21.90 6.31
N PRO A 307 9.08 -22.59 5.70
CA PRO A 307 10.49 -22.20 5.81
C PRO A 307 10.80 -20.78 5.34
N ALA A 308 9.98 -20.22 4.43
CA ALA A 308 10.07 -18.82 4.02
C ALA A 308 9.98 -17.84 5.22
N LEU A 309 9.35 -18.22 6.34
CA LEU A 309 9.31 -17.41 7.56
C LEU A 309 10.69 -17.18 8.19
N CYS A 310 11.68 -18.04 7.92
CA CYS A 310 13.06 -17.77 8.37
C CYS A 310 13.63 -16.49 7.72
N ARG A 311 13.07 -16.07 6.59
CA ARG A 311 13.40 -14.80 5.94
C ARG A 311 13.06 -13.60 6.82
N MET A 312 12.05 -13.71 7.69
CA MET A 312 11.67 -12.69 8.68
C MET A 312 12.83 -12.36 9.63
N THR A 313 13.49 -13.40 10.16
CA THR A 313 14.61 -13.20 11.09
C THR A 313 15.81 -12.60 10.40
N SER A 314 16.16 -13.13 9.23
CA SER A 314 17.32 -12.64 8.50
C SER A 314 17.11 -11.22 7.98
N SER A 315 15.88 -10.79 7.66
CA SER A 315 15.59 -9.41 7.25
C SER A 315 15.55 -8.41 8.38
N VAL A 316 15.03 -8.79 9.56
CA VAL A 316 15.16 -7.98 10.78
C VAL A 316 16.64 -7.77 11.11
N PHE A 317 17.42 -8.84 11.24
CA PHE A 317 18.84 -8.74 11.62
C PHE A 317 19.67 -8.02 10.56
N GLY A 318 19.46 -8.37 9.29
CA GLY A 318 20.19 -7.76 8.19
C GLY A 318 19.87 -6.27 8.00
N GLY A 319 18.60 -5.88 8.11
CA GLY A 319 18.19 -4.47 8.01
C GLY A 319 18.78 -3.62 9.13
N ILE A 320 18.75 -4.12 10.37
CA ILE A 320 19.39 -3.45 11.51
C ILE A 320 20.91 -3.36 11.27
N ALA A 321 21.57 -4.46 10.91
CA ALA A 321 23.01 -4.46 10.64
C ALA A 321 23.40 -3.47 9.54
N ALA A 322 22.63 -3.41 8.45
CA ALA A 322 22.92 -2.53 7.31
C ALA A 322 22.74 -1.05 7.64
N ARG A 323 21.79 -0.68 8.52
CA ARG A 323 21.69 0.70 9.02
C ARG A 323 22.86 1.08 9.93
N ASN A 324 23.51 0.10 10.53
CA ASN A 324 24.62 0.31 11.47
C ASN A 324 26.01 0.05 10.86
N SER A 325 26.10 -0.53 9.66
CA SER A 325 27.36 -0.73 8.92
C SER A 325 27.39 0.05 7.59
N PRO A 326 28.46 0.81 7.30
CA PRO A 326 28.59 1.52 6.02
C PRO A 326 28.74 0.58 4.82
N ALA A 327 29.27 -0.62 5.03
CA ALA A 327 29.46 -1.63 3.97
C ALA A 327 28.19 -2.45 3.69
N GLY A 328 27.05 -2.10 4.31
CA GLY A 328 25.86 -2.93 4.34
C GLY A 328 26.03 -4.16 5.22
N ALA A 329 25.18 -5.16 5.00
CA ALA A 329 25.23 -6.40 5.75
C ALA A 329 24.80 -7.60 4.92
N SER A 330 25.26 -8.78 5.35
CA SER A 330 24.87 -10.05 4.76
C SER A 330 24.51 -11.05 5.85
N VAL A 331 23.39 -11.76 5.71
CA VAL A 331 22.94 -12.74 6.71
C VAL A 331 22.88 -14.13 6.10
N VAL A 332 23.58 -15.07 6.72
CA VAL A 332 23.57 -16.49 6.37
C VAL A 332 22.79 -17.24 7.45
N LEU A 333 21.84 -18.07 7.02
CA LEU A 333 21.10 -18.98 7.90
C LEU A 333 21.65 -20.38 7.68
N GLU A 334 22.59 -20.78 8.52
CA GLU A 334 23.34 -22.03 8.36
C GLU A 334 22.53 -23.23 8.82
N GLU A 335 21.90 -23.12 9.99
CA GLU A 335 20.99 -24.12 10.55
C GLU A 335 19.63 -23.47 10.80
N ARG A 336 18.55 -24.23 10.61
CA ARG A 336 17.18 -23.77 10.74
C ARG A 336 16.29 -24.87 11.32
N ILE A 337 15.64 -24.58 12.44
CA ILE A 337 14.52 -25.39 12.97
C ILE A 337 13.47 -25.67 11.90
N ALA A 338 13.20 -24.70 11.01
CA ALA A 338 12.24 -24.86 9.91
C ALA A 338 12.64 -25.91 8.86
N LEU A 339 13.90 -26.33 8.83
CA LEU A 339 14.40 -27.43 8.00
C LEU A 339 14.66 -28.71 8.79
N GLY A 340 14.28 -28.75 10.08
CA GLY A 340 14.44 -29.92 10.95
C GLY A 340 15.73 -29.94 11.79
N ASP A 341 16.55 -28.89 11.74
CA ASP A 341 17.73 -28.78 12.60
C ASP A 341 17.31 -28.61 14.09
N PRO A 342 18.12 -29.09 15.06
CA PRO A 342 17.80 -28.99 16.49
C PRO A 342 17.79 -27.54 17.02
N GLY A 343 18.33 -26.59 16.23
CA GLY A 343 18.38 -25.18 16.53
C GLY A 343 18.52 -24.36 15.25
N CYS A 344 18.61 -23.05 15.38
CA CYS A 344 19.07 -22.20 14.28
C CYS A 344 20.47 -21.67 14.58
N ARG A 345 21.28 -21.53 13.53
CA ARG A 345 22.57 -20.81 13.56
C ARG A 345 22.54 -19.72 12.50
N VAL A 346 22.72 -18.48 12.95
CA VAL A 346 22.58 -17.27 12.13
C VAL A 346 23.86 -16.47 12.19
N THR A 347 24.48 -16.25 11.04
CA THR A 347 25.69 -15.43 10.91
C THR A 347 25.34 -14.13 10.21
N VAL A 348 25.54 -13.00 10.87
CA VAL A 348 25.36 -11.65 10.35
C VAL A 348 26.74 -11.05 10.08
N HIS A 349 27.11 -10.95 8.81
CA HIS A 349 28.32 -10.25 8.37
C HIS A 349 28.06 -8.75 8.25
N LEU A 350 28.96 -7.93 8.78
CA LEU A 350 28.88 -6.47 8.73
C LEU A 350 29.50 -5.90 7.44
N GLY A 351 29.16 -6.53 6.32
CA GLY A 351 29.67 -6.23 4.98
C GLY A 351 29.41 -7.40 4.02
N PRO A 352 30.26 -7.56 2.98
CA PRO A 352 30.19 -8.70 2.08
C PRO A 352 30.38 -10.04 2.84
N PRO A 353 29.67 -11.10 2.45
CA PRO A 353 29.87 -12.41 3.04
C PRO A 353 31.12 -13.07 2.44
N PRO A 354 31.65 -14.13 3.08
CA PRO A 354 32.68 -14.99 2.48
C PRO A 354 32.24 -15.53 1.10
N PRO A 355 33.16 -15.71 0.13
CA PRO A 355 32.83 -16.15 -1.24
C PRO A 355 31.95 -17.41 -1.30
N GLU A 356 32.20 -18.38 -0.43
CA GLU A 356 31.46 -19.64 -0.30
C GLU A 356 30.02 -19.44 0.17
N SER A 357 29.76 -18.37 0.92
CA SER A 357 28.44 -18.04 1.46
C SER A 357 27.61 -17.16 0.52
N VAL A 358 28.21 -16.60 -0.54
CA VAL A 358 27.56 -15.68 -1.48
C VAL A 358 26.22 -16.21 -2.04
N PRO A 359 26.11 -17.48 -2.48
CA PRO A 359 24.84 -17.99 -3.03
C PRO A 359 23.71 -18.11 -2.00
N PHE A 360 24.06 -18.15 -0.71
CA PHE A 360 23.14 -18.41 0.41
C PHE A 360 22.95 -17.18 1.29
N ALA A 361 23.69 -16.11 1.04
CA ALA A 361 23.70 -14.91 1.83
C ALA A 361 22.58 -13.95 1.40
N HIS A 362 21.77 -13.57 2.38
CA HIS A 362 20.79 -12.51 2.23
C HIS A 362 21.47 -11.15 2.36
N ARG A 363 21.44 -10.32 1.31
CA ARG A 363 22.16 -9.03 1.28
C ARG A 363 21.25 -7.85 1.55
N TYR A 364 21.80 -6.84 2.24
CA TYR A 364 21.12 -5.60 2.59
C TYR A 364 22.07 -4.42 2.36
N GLY A 365 21.61 -3.45 1.58
CA GLY A 365 22.38 -2.24 1.27
C GLY A 365 22.58 -1.37 2.52
N GLY A 366 23.79 -0.83 2.68
CA GLY A 366 24.09 0.09 3.77
C GLY A 366 23.29 1.39 3.65
N SER A 367 23.00 2.02 4.78
CA SER A 367 22.58 3.42 4.76
C SER A 367 23.80 4.28 4.48
N GLU A 368 23.81 4.97 3.33
CA GLU A 368 24.59 6.20 3.20
C GLU A 368 24.15 7.14 4.34
N ALA A 369 25.12 7.76 5.00
CA ALA A 369 24.89 8.62 6.16
C ALA A 369 24.28 9.96 5.74
#